data_AF-A0A4S8M1A7-F1
#
_entry.id   AF-A0A4S8M1A7-F1
#
_cell.length_a   1.000
_cell.length_b   1.000
_cell.length_c   1.000
_cell.angle_alpha   90.00
_cell.angle_beta   90.00
_cell.angle_gamma   90.00
#
_symmetry.space_group_name_H-M   'P 1'
#
loop_
_entity.id
_entity.type
_entity.pdbx_description
1 polymer ?
#
loop_
_entity_poly.entity_id
_entity_poly.type
_entity_poly.pdbx_seq_one_letter_code
_entity_poly.pdbx_strand_id
1 'polypeptide(L)'
;MADIGGGDEQFHPFSSKLDWQLARWAITEWVSQSSFNKLLEIPEIKEQLGLGFHNTRSMLQKVDDIPEHCGEWMIKQIQFRDRISHGVDETFNVYHQDPVEAVCALWGDPAFVDRLVYCEVLKTLYA
;
A
#
# COMPACT_ATOMS: atom_id res chain seq x y z
N MET A 1 -8.97 32.77 10.93
CA MET A 1 -8.81 32.52 9.49
C MET A 1 -7.43 31.90 9.33
N ALA A 2 -7.35 30.58 9.48
CA ALA A 2 -6.11 29.82 9.36
C ALA A 2 -6.25 28.98 8.10
N ASP A 3 -5.36 29.25 7.15
CA ASP A 3 -5.22 28.56 5.89
C ASP A 3 -4.70 27.14 6.16
N ILE A 4 -5.54 26.13 5.93
CA ILE A 4 -5.13 24.72 5.98
C ILE A 4 -4.46 24.42 4.64
N GLY A 5 -3.17 24.74 4.55
CA GLY A 5 -2.29 24.33 3.46
C GLY A 5 -2.00 22.82 3.51
N GLY A 6 -3.03 21.98 3.42
CA GLY A 6 -2.96 20.52 3.57
C GLY A 6 -3.39 19.74 2.33
N GLY A 7 -3.24 20.32 1.13
CA GLY A 7 -3.68 19.70 -0.12
C GLY A 7 -2.70 18.67 -0.70
N ASP A 8 -1.39 18.90 -0.54
CA ASP A 8 -0.37 18.17 -1.30
C ASP A 8 0.34 17.07 -0.50
N GLU A 9 0.46 17.19 0.84
CA GLU A 9 1.05 16.11 1.67
C GLU A 9 0.22 14.82 1.63
N GLN A 10 -1.11 14.94 1.47
CA GLN A 10 -2.02 13.80 1.43
C GLN A 10 -1.74 12.83 0.28
N PHE A 11 -1.16 13.32 -0.82
CA PHE A 11 -0.88 12.51 -2.00
C PHE A 11 0.60 12.17 -2.15
N HIS A 12 1.46 12.52 -1.19
CA HIS A 12 2.86 12.14 -1.23
C HIS A 12 3.01 10.62 -1.41
N PRO A 13 3.90 10.12 -2.30
CA PRO A 13 4.95 10.82 -3.06
C PRO A 13 4.53 11.36 -4.43
N PHE A 14 3.23 11.38 -4.73
CA PHE A 14 2.72 11.96 -5.97
C PHE A 14 2.73 13.48 -5.88
N SER A 15 2.96 14.12 -7.03
CA SER A 15 3.11 15.58 -7.10
C SER A 15 1.76 16.31 -7.10
N SER A 16 0.67 15.58 -7.33
CA SER A 16 -0.69 16.10 -7.27
C SER A 16 -1.70 14.97 -7.08
N LYS A 17 -2.93 15.32 -6.70
CA LYS A 17 -4.07 14.39 -6.67
C LYS A 17 -4.32 13.71 -8.02
N LEU A 18 -4.15 14.45 -9.13
CA LEU A 18 -4.34 13.92 -10.48
C LEU A 18 -3.30 12.83 -10.78
N ASP A 19 -2.04 13.10 -10.45
CA ASP A 19 -0.91 12.17 -10.58
C ASP A 19 -1.20 10.85 -9.85
N TRP A 20 -1.68 10.94 -8.59
CA TRP A 20 -2.10 9.78 -7.80
C TRP A 20 -3.32 9.04 -8.39
N GLN A 21 -4.35 9.77 -8.82
CA GLN A 21 -5.58 9.18 -9.38
C GLN A 21 -5.30 8.40 -10.67
N LEU A 22 -4.46 8.94 -11.55
CA LEU A 22 -4.09 8.28 -12.80
C LEU A 22 -3.28 7.01 -12.53
N ALA A 23 -2.30 7.07 -11.61
CA ALA A 23 -1.52 5.91 -11.22
C ALA A 23 -2.38 4.81 -10.60
N ARG A 24 -3.25 5.18 -9.65
CA ARG A 24 -4.20 4.26 -9.01
C ARG A 24 -5.14 3.60 -10.02
N TRP A 25 -5.69 4.38 -10.95
CA TRP A 25 -6.54 3.85 -12.02
C TRP A 25 -5.79 2.83 -12.87
N ALA A 26 -4.57 3.16 -13.33
CA ALA A 26 -3.79 2.27 -14.19
C ALA A 26 -3.48 0.92 -13.50
N ILE A 27 -3.17 0.95 -12.21
CA ILE A 27 -2.89 -0.25 -11.41
C ILE A 27 -4.17 -1.06 -11.18
N THR A 28 -5.28 -0.39 -10.81
CA THR A 28 -6.56 -1.06 -10.52
C THR A 28 -7.12 -1.76 -11.75
N GLU A 29 -6.98 -1.16 -12.92
CA GLU A 29 -7.44 -1.71 -14.20
C GLU A 29 -6.43 -2.66 -14.85
N TRP A 30 -5.31 -2.96 -14.18
CA TRP A 30 -4.25 -3.83 -14.71
C TRP A 30 -3.74 -3.41 -16.09
N VAL A 31 -3.65 -2.09 -16.32
CA VAL A 31 -3.20 -1.55 -17.61
C VAL A 31 -1.77 -2.02 -17.86
N SER A 32 -1.52 -2.61 -19.04
CA SER A 32 -0.17 -3.06 -19.38
C SER A 32 0.80 -1.88 -19.42
N GLN A 33 2.04 -2.09 -18.95
CA GLN A 33 3.05 -1.03 -18.92
C GLN A 33 3.33 -0.47 -20.33
N SER A 34 3.25 -1.30 -21.36
CA SER A 34 3.43 -0.87 -22.75
C SER A 34 2.28 0.01 -23.24
N SER A 35 1.03 -0.33 -22.92
CA SER A 35 -0.13 0.51 -23.22
C SER A 35 -0.08 1.85 -22.48
N PHE A 36 0.30 1.83 -21.21
CA PHE A 36 0.41 3.05 -20.41
C PHE A 36 1.54 3.95 -20.90
N ASN A 37 2.70 3.39 -21.29
CA ASN A 37 3.77 4.17 -21.92
C ASN A 37 3.31 4.84 -23.23
N LYS A 38 2.57 4.12 -24.08
CA LYS A 38 2.02 4.69 -25.32
C LYS A 38 1.06 5.86 -25.06
N LEU A 39 0.28 5.78 -23.98
CA LEU A 39 -0.58 6.90 -23.55
C LEU A 39 0.26 8.11 -23.14
N LEU A 40 1.32 7.90 -22.36
CA LEU A 40 2.22 8.95 -21.87
C LEU A 40 3.14 9.53 -22.95
N GLU A 41 3.32 8.83 -24.07
CA GLU A 41 4.05 9.32 -25.24
C GLU A 41 3.26 10.35 -26.05
N ILE A 42 1.95 10.47 -25.84
CA ILE A 42 1.12 11.50 -26.48
C ILE A 42 1.48 12.87 -25.86
N PRO A 43 2.13 13.78 -26.62
CA PRO A 43 2.69 15.02 -26.08
C PRO A 43 1.65 15.88 -25.35
N GLU A 44 0.46 16.01 -25.94
CA GLU A 44 -0.62 16.82 -25.41
C GLU A 44 -1.12 16.31 -24.06
N ILE A 45 -1.16 14.98 -23.87
CA ILE A 45 -1.58 14.36 -22.61
C ILE A 45 -0.57 14.67 -21.52
N LYS A 46 0.72 14.51 -21.82
CA LYS A 46 1.80 14.77 -20.86
C LYS A 46 1.86 16.25 -20.45
N GLU A 47 1.72 17.16 -21.42
CA GLU A 47 1.76 18.60 -21.18
C GLU A 47 0.52 19.12 -20.45
N GLN A 48 -0.67 18.65 -20.80
CA GLN A 48 -1.92 19.14 -20.19
C GLN A 48 -2.16 18.58 -18.78
N LEU A 49 -1.74 17.33 -18.50
CA LEU A 49 -1.98 16.71 -17.20
C LEU A 49 -0.92 17.08 -16.14
N GLY A 50 0.23 17.62 -16.56
CA GLY A 50 1.30 18.05 -15.63
C GLY A 50 1.78 16.91 -14.72
N LEU A 51 1.90 15.70 -15.27
CA LEU A 51 2.21 14.49 -14.49
C LEU A 51 3.63 14.54 -13.92
N GLY A 52 3.77 14.03 -12.69
CA GLY A 52 5.06 13.91 -12.00
C GLY A 52 5.88 12.69 -12.43
N PHE A 53 5.35 11.87 -13.34
CA PHE A 53 6.01 10.73 -13.96
C PHE A 53 5.90 10.79 -15.49
N HIS A 54 6.86 10.19 -16.19
CA HIS A 54 6.95 10.27 -17.66
C HIS A 54 6.86 8.91 -18.36
N ASN A 55 6.84 7.82 -17.59
CA ASN A 55 6.61 6.46 -18.04
C ASN A 55 6.12 5.61 -16.86
N THR A 56 5.65 4.40 -17.18
CA THR A 56 5.16 3.44 -16.18
C THR A 56 6.21 3.13 -15.12
N ARG A 57 7.50 3.07 -15.47
CA ARG A 57 8.56 2.79 -14.51
C ARG A 57 8.65 3.89 -13.44
N SER A 58 8.67 5.15 -13.84
CA SER A 58 8.70 6.29 -12.91
C SER A 58 7.41 6.41 -12.09
N MET A 59 6.27 6.00 -12.66
CA MET A 59 5.01 5.90 -11.91
C MET A 59 5.10 4.81 -10.83
N LEU A 60 5.57 3.61 -11.18
CA LEU A 60 5.72 2.50 -10.24
C LEU A 60 6.78 2.81 -9.17
N GLN A 61 7.85 3.52 -9.51
CA GLN A 61 8.81 3.99 -8.50
C GLN A 61 8.14 4.86 -7.44
N LYS A 62 7.25 5.78 -7.85
CA LYS A 62 6.46 6.56 -6.87
C LYS A 62 5.54 5.68 -6.03
N VAL A 63 5.03 4.58 -6.58
CA VAL A 63 4.22 3.63 -5.80
C VAL A 63 5.08 2.89 -4.79
N ASP A 64 6.28 2.48 -5.18
CA ASP A 64 7.25 1.83 -4.29
C ASP A 64 7.75 2.80 -3.19
N ASP A 65 7.78 4.10 -3.47
CA ASP A 65 8.17 5.15 -2.51
C ASP A 65 7.02 5.54 -1.55
N ILE A 66 5.82 4.94 -1.68
CA ILE A 66 4.74 5.13 -0.71
C ILE A 66 5.21 4.57 0.64
N PRO A 67 5.25 5.39 1.71
CA PRO A 67 5.68 4.91 3.02
C PRO A 67 4.84 3.73 3.47
N GLU A 68 5.49 2.66 3.95
CA GLU A 68 4.78 1.55 4.56
C GLU A 68 4.07 2.06 5.82
N HIS A 69 2.74 2.10 5.79
CA HIS A 69 1.97 2.55 6.94
C HIS A 69 2.03 1.55 8.09
N CYS A 70 2.30 0.26 7.80
CA CYS A 70 2.01 -0.88 8.66
C CYS A 70 3.27 -1.65 9.11
N GLY A 71 4.41 -0.97 9.22
CA GLY A 71 5.69 -1.58 9.60
C GLY A 71 6.31 -2.45 8.51
N GLU A 72 7.54 -2.93 8.74
CA GLU A 72 8.29 -3.70 7.76
C GLU A 72 7.66 -5.09 7.50
N TRP A 73 7.56 -5.47 6.22
CA TRP A 73 7.20 -6.83 5.84
C TRP A 73 8.31 -7.82 6.15
N MET A 74 7.99 -8.84 6.94
CA MET A 74 8.86 -9.96 7.26
C MET A 74 8.45 -11.21 6.50
N ILE A 75 9.44 -12.04 6.16
CA ILE A 75 9.24 -13.33 5.51
C ILE A 75 9.75 -14.44 6.44
N LYS A 76 8.87 -15.39 6.77
CA LYS A 76 9.23 -16.63 7.46
C LYS A 76 8.98 -17.82 6.58
N GLN A 77 9.97 -18.70 6.50
CA GLN A 77 9.84 -19.98 5.83
C GLN A 77 9.36 -21.02 6.83
N ILE A 78 8.24 -21.67 6.53
CA ILE A 78 7.70 -22.75 7.34
C ILE A 78 7.64 -24.04 6.52
N GLN A 79 7.80 -25.15 7.24
CA GLN A 79 7.70 -26.50 6.69
C GLN A 79 6.77 -27.33 7.57
N PHE A 80 5.99 -28.19 6.93
CA PHE A 80 5.06 -29.06 7.63
C PHE A 80 5.63 -30.48 7.72
N ARG A 81 5.83 -30.97 8.96
CA ARG A 81 6.52 -32.25 9.23
C ARG A 81 5.78 -33.48 8.66
N ASP A 82 4.45 -33.42 8.62
CA ASP A 82 3.60 -34.44 8.00
C ASP A 82 3.91 -34.59 6.50
N ARG A 83 4.10 -33.48 5.78
CA ARG A 83 4.45 -33.51 4.34
C ARG A 83 5.85 -34.00 4.07
N ILE A 84 6.82 -33.61 4.91
CA ILE A 84 8.20 -34.11 4.84
C ILE A 84 8.22 -35.63 5.00
N SER A 85 7.39 -36.19 5.91
CA SER A 85 7.31 -37.63 6.14
C SER A 85 6.74 -38.43 4.95
N HIS A 86 6.05 -37.77 4.02
CA HIS A 86 5.60 -38.34 2.75
C HIS A 86 6.61 -38.14 1.59
N GLY A 87 7.83 -37.68 1.89
CA GLY A 87 8.89 -37.48 0.90
C GLY A 87 8.77 -36.17 0.12
N VAL A 88 7.92 -35.24 0.57
CA VAL A 88 7.68 -33.94 -0.07
C VAL A 88 8.33 -32.84 0.77
N ASP A 89 9.44 -32.29 0.28
CA ASP A 89 10.12 -31.14 0.88
C ASP A 89 9.51 -29.83 0.33
N GLU A 90 8.36 -29.47 0.88
CA GLU A 90 7.64 -28.24 0.54
C GLU A 90 7.90 -27.16 1.59
N THR A 91 8.45 -26.01 1.14
CA THR A 91 8.66 -24.83 1.96
C THR A 91 7.69 -23.73 1.56
N PHE A 92 7.01 -23.14 2.55
CA PHE A 92 6.05 -22.07 2.35
C PHE A 92 6.60 -20.75 2.90
N ASN A 93 6.52 -19.69 2.09
CA ASN A 93 6.81 -18.33 2.54
C ASN A 93 5.55 -17.75 3.19
N VAL A 94 5.65 -17.41 4.47
CA VAL A 94 4.66 -16.64 5.22
C VAL A 94 5.13 -15.21 5.31
N TYR A 95 4.39 -14.31 4.70
CA TYR A 95 4.59 -12.87 4.79
C TYR A 95 3.78 -12.35 5.97
N HIS A 96 4.41 -11.65 6.90
CA HIS A 96 3.76 -11.09 8.08
C HIS A 96 4.41 -9.78 8.51
N GLN A 97 3.72 -8.98 9.30
CA GLN A 97 4.23 -7.75 9.92
C GLN A 97 4.26 -7.90 11.44
N ASP A 98 4.87 -6.96 12.15
CA ASP A 98 4.75 -6.89 13.61
C ASP A 98 3.28 -6.54 13.96
N PRO A 99 2.57 -7.36 14.75
CA PRO A 99 1.18 -7.11 15.07
C PRO A 99 0.95 -5.81 15.84
N VAL A 100 1.93 -5.35 16.62
CA VAL A 100 1.85 -4.07 17.36
C VAL A 100 1.99 -2.91 16.37
N GLU A 101 2.95 -2.96 15.46
CA GLU A 101 3.10 -1.93 14.42
C GLU A 101 1.87 -1.85 13.52
N ALA A 102 1.32 -3.01 13.14
CA ALA A 102 0.10 -3.06 12.34
C ALA A 102 -1.13 -2.47 13.05
N VAL A 103 -1.27 -2.72 14.35
CA VAL A 103 -2.35 -2.12 15.15
C VAL A 103 -2.13 -0.62 15.31
N CYS A 104 -0.90 -0.18 15.61
CA CYS A 104 -0.56 1.25 15.70
C CYS A 104 -0.84 1.99 14.39
N ALA A 105 -0.50 1.39 13.25
CA ALA A 105 -0.79 1.91 11.93
C ALA A 105 -2.29 2.10 11.69
N LEU A 106 -3.08 1.07 11.98
CA LEU A 106 -4.53 1.11 11.83
C LEU A 106 -5.17 2.15 12.76
N TRP A 107 -4.65 2.30 13.97
CA TRP A 107 -5.12 3.29 14.95
C TRP A 107 -4.68 4.73 14.62
N GLY A 108 -3.54 4.88 13.95
CA GLY A 108 -3.00 6.16 13.53
C GLY A 108 -3.63 6.73 12.26
N ASP A 109 -4.32 5.91 11.47
CA ASP A 109 -4.96 6.34 10.23
C ASP A 109 -6.34 6.97 10.47
N PRO A 110 -6.52 8.27 10.18
CA PRO A 110 -7.78 8.98 10.35
C PRO A 110 -8.96 8.37 9.57
N ALA A 111 -8.70 7.62 8.50
CA ALA A 111 -9.74 6.95 7.70
C ALA A 111 -10.52 5.90 8.51
N PHE A 112 -9.97 5.42 9.62
CA PHE A 112 -10.58 4.39 10.46
C PHE A 112 -11.13 4.92 11.79
N VAL A 113 -11.04 6.22 12.07
CA VAL A 113 -11.44 6.80 13.37
C VAL A 113 -12.87 6.42 13.79
N ASP A 114 -13.81 6.41 12.84
CA ASP A 114 -15.22 6.09 13.10
C ASP A 114 -15.49 4.57 13.23
N ARG A 115 -14.48 3.73 12.93
CA ARG A 115 -14.59 2.26 12.90
C ARG A 115 -13.80 1.57 14.01
N LEU A 116 -12.94 2.30 14.72
CA LEU A 116 -12.14 1.76 15.83
C LEU A 116 -13.01 1.62 17.08
N VAL A 117 -13.37 0.38 17.41
CA VAL A 117 -14.09 0.05 18.64
C VAL A 117 -13.12 -0.62 19.62
N TYR A 118 -12.87 0.03 20.76
CA TYR A 118 -12.17 -0.61 21.87
C TYR A 118 -13.16 -1.44 22.69
N CYS A 119 -12.89 -2.75 22.81
CA CYS A 119 -13.68 -3.64 23.66
C CYS A 119 -12.82 -4.10 24.83
N GLU A 120 -13.21 -3.73 26.05
CA GLU A 120 -12.61 -4.29 27.25
C GLU A 120 -13.05 -5.75 27.38
N VAL A 121 -12.09 -6.68 27.27
CA VAL A 121 -12.35 -8.07 27.62
C VAL A 121 -12.42 -8.14 29.15
N LEU A 122 -13.64 -8.03 29.69
CA LEU A 122 -13.89 -8.26 31.10
C LEU A 122 -13.37 -9.66 31.46
N LYS A 123 -12.42 -9.71 32.40
CA LYS A 123 -11.96 -10.95 33.04
C LYS A 123 -13.08 -11.52 33.91
N THR A 124 -14.15 -12.00 33.30
CA THR A 124 -15.05 -12.94 33.97
C THR A 124 -14.51 -14.33 33.74
N LEU A 125 -13.87 -14.88 34.78
CA LEU A 125 -13.90 -16.28 35.23
C LEU A 125 -12.58 -16.59 35.94
N TYR A 126 -12.56 -16.37 37.26
CA TYR A 126 -12.02 -17.27 38.29
C TYR A 126 -12.29 -16.58 39.64
N ALA A 127 -13.47 -16.84 40.19
CA ALA A 127 -13.83 -16.63 41.59
C ALA A 127 -14.34 -17.97 42.12
#